data_AF-A0A430FWU7-F1
#
_entry.id   AF-A0A430FWU7-F1
#
_cell.length_a   1.000
_cell.length_b   1.000
_cell.length_c   1.000
_cell.angle_alpha   90.00
_cell.angle_beta   90.00
_cell.angle_gamma   90.00
#
_symmetry.space_group_name_H-M   'P 1'
#
loop_
_entity.id
_entity.type
_entity.pdbx_description
1 polymer ?
#
loop_
_entity_poly.entity_id
_entity_poly.type
_entity_poly.pdbx_seq_one_letter_code
_entity_poly.pdbx_strand_id
1 'polypeptide(L)'
;MKFAPIINPDVCRPAPKPVRVDLRKTFLFGTALWTVSLVVATVLLFLGFDVLRGLVVCACGTVIGVMMLIWEHFDRWDYRRLGA
;
A
#
# COMPACT_ATOMS: atom_id res chain seq x y z
N MET A 1 -31.36 0.36 -21.09
CA MET A 1 -30.41 0.64 -19.98
C MET A 1 -31.23 0.98 -18.75
N LYS A 2 -31.03 0.30 -17.63
CA LYS A 2 -31.93 0.35 -16.46
C LYS A 2 -31.57 1.59 -15.61
N PHE A 3 -32.24 2.73 -15.86
CA PHE A 3 -32.06 3.99 -15.10
C PHE A 3 -32.66 3.95 -13.68
N ALA A 4 -33.28 2.83 -13.30
CA ALA A 4 -33.88 2.62 -11.98
C ALA A 4 -32.98 3.00 -10.77
N PRO A 5 -31.64 2.78 -10.78
CA PRO A 5 -30.80 3.09 -9.62
C PRO A 5 -30.58 4.59 -9.37
N ILE A 6 -30.72 5.44 -10.41
CA ILE A 6 -30.53 6.89 -10.27
C ILE A 6 -31.82 7.56 -9.74
N ILE A 7 -32.98 7.00 -10.09
CA ILE A 7 -34.30 7.56 -9.75
C ILE A 7 -34.78 7.09 -8.38
N ASN A 8 -34.41 5.87 -7.96
CA ASN A 8 -34.84 5.32 -6.68
C ASN A 8 -33.69 4.56 -5.99
N PRO A 9 -33.03 5.16 -4.97
CA PRO A 9 -31.89 4.57 -4.28
C PRO A 9 -32.24 3.29 -3.51
N ASP A 10 -33.51 3.06 -3.19
CA ASP A 10 -33.97 1.88 -2.45
C ASP A 10 -33.95 0.58 -3.30
N VAL A 11 -33.82 0.71 -4.62
CA VAL A 11 -33.71 -0.43 -5.56
C VAL A 11 -32.24 -0.80 -5.81
N CYS A 12 -31.30 -0.09 -5.17
CA CYS A 12 -29.88 -0.39 -5.31
C CYS A 12 -29.57 -1.75 -4.67
N ARG A 13 -28.87 -2.62 -5.41
CA ARG A 13 -28.43 -3.90 -4.83
C ARG A 13 -27.59 -3.63 -3.59
N PRO A 14 -27.73 -4.42 -2.52
CA PRO A 14 -26.87 -4.29 -1.36
C PRO A 14 -25.41 -4.36 -1.81
N ALA A 15 -24.58 -3.46 -1.29
CA ALA A 15 -23.18 -3.39 -1.66
C ALA A 15 -22.53 -4.77 -1.47
N PRO A 16 -21.72 -5.24 -2.45
CA PRO A 16 -21.04 -6.52 -2.29
C PRO A 16 -20.18 -6.48 -1.03
N LYS A 17 -20.11 -7.61 -0.33
CA LYS A 17 -19.25 -7.70 0.86
C LYS A 17 -17.82 -7.34 0.46
N PRO A 18 -17.13 -6.45 1.21
CA PRO A 18 -15.78 -6.06 0.88
C PRO A 18 -14.87 -7.29 0.81
N VAL A 19 -14.14 -7.42 -0.29
CA VAL A 19 -13.20 -8.51 -0.49
C VAL A 19 -12.05 -8.33 0.49
N ARG A 20 -11.83 -9.34 1.32
CA ARG A 20 -10.74 -9.37 2.29
C ARG A 20 -9.43 -9.71 1.57
N VAL A 21 -8.85 -8.74 0.89
CA VAL A 21 -7.50 -8.86 0.33
C VAL A 21 -6.48 -8.64 1.46
N ASP A 22 -5.45 -9.51 1.55
CA ASP A 22 -4.37 -9.34 2.52
C ASP A 22 -3.40 -8.24 2.06
N LEU A 23 -3.80 -6.97 2.22
CA LEU A 23 -3.00 -5.78 1.88
C LEU A 23 -1.62 -5.80 2.55
N ARG A 24 -1.54 -6.26 3.81
CA ARG A 24 -0.29 -6.46 4.53
C ARG A 24 0.75 -7.25 3.74
N LYS A 25 0.36 -8.35 3.07
CA LYS A 25 1.31 -9.19 2.32
C LYS A 25 1.85 -8.41 1.12
N THR A 26 0.96 -7.75 0.37
CA THR A 26 1.31 -6.94 -0.79
C THR A 26 2.26 -5.79 -0.41
N PHE A 27 1.95 -5.05 0.65
CA PHE A 27 2.80 -3.96 1.13
C PHE A 27 4.14 -4.47 1.67
N LEU A 28 4.18 -5.64 2.31
CA LEU A 28 5.42 -6.24 2.79
C LEU A 28 6.35 -6.58 1.62
N PHE A 29 5.83 -7.24 0.58
CA PHE A 29 6.62 -7.59 -0.61
C PHE A 29 7.14 -6.34 -1.33
N GLY A 30 6.27 -5.33 -1.51
CA GLY A 30 6.67 -4.06 -2.12
C GLY A 30 7.77 -3.34 -1.31
N THR A 31 7.61 -3.25 0.01
CA THR A 31 8.58 -2.59 0.90
C THR A 31 9.90 -3.35 0.95
N ALA A 32 9.86 -4.69 0.99
CA ALA A 32 11.06 -5.52 0.96
C ALA A 32 11.84 -5.31 -0.35
N LEU A 33 11.15 -5.27 -1.49
CA LEU A 33 11.78 -5.00 -2.78
C LEU A 33 12.45 -3.63 -2.80
N TRP A 34 11.75 -2.57 -2.35
CA TRP A 34 12.33 -1.22 -2.26
C TRP A 34 13.54 -1.15 -1.34
N THR A 35 13.50 -1.87 -0.21
CA THR A 35 14.61 -1.93 0.75
C THR A 35 15.83 -2.60 0.11
N VAL A 36 15.65 -3.70 -0.63
CA VAL A 36 16.74 -4.37 -1.36
C VAL A 36 17.32 -3.43 -2.41
N SER A 37 16.48 -2.75 -3.20
CA SER A 37 16.94 -1.77 -4.18
C SER A 37 17.72 -0.62 -3.54
N LEU A 38 17.29 -0.14 -2.37
CA LEU A 38 17.99 0.90 -1.61
C LEU A 38 19.38 0.44 -1.16
N VAL A 39 19.50 -0.79 -0.67
CA VAL A 39 20.80 -1.37 -0.29
C VAL A 39 21.73 -1.44 -1.51
N VAL A 40 21.24 -1.96 -2.64
CA VAL A 40 22.03 -2.04 -3.88
C VAL A 40 22.46 -0.66 -4.36
N ALA A 41 21.55 0.32 -4.38
CA ALA A 41 21.86 1.70 -4.79
C ALA A 41 22.89 2.35 -3.86
N THR A 42 22.83 2.07 -2.55
CA THR A 42 23.81 2.55 -1.58
C THR A 42 25.19 1.96 -1.83
N VAL A 43 25.29 0.65 -2.09
CA VAL A 43 26.56 -0.02 -2.43
C VAL A 43 27.14 0.55 -3.72
N LEU A 44 26.33 0.77 -4.76
CA LEU A 44 26.78 1.37 -6.00
C LEU A 44 27.30 2.81 -5.80
N LEU A 45 26.65 3.60 -4.95
CA LEU A 45 27.13 4.93 -4.60
C LEU A 45 28.50 4.87 -3.89
N PHE A 46 28.69 3.93 -2.96
CA PHE A 46 29.98 3.71 -2.30
C PHE A 46 31.09 3.27 -3.26
N LEU A 47 30.74 2.57 -4.34
CA LEU A 47 31.67 2.18 -5.41
C LEU A 47 31.99 3.34 -6.38
N GLY A 48 31.39 4.52 -6.20
CA GLY A 48 31.67 5.71 -6.99
C GLY A 48 30.79 5.89 -8.23
N PHE A 49 29.71 5.11 -8.38
CA PHE A 49 28.73 5.31 -9.44
C PHE A 49 27.78 6.46 -9.09
N ASP A 50 27.47 7.33 -10.05
CA ASP A 50 26.48 8.40 -9.87
C ASP A 50 25.05 7.86 -9.96
N VAL A 51 24.61 7.25 -8.86
CA VAL A 51 23.25 6.69 -8.70
C VAL A 51 22.44 7.45 -7.66
N LEU A 52 22.83 8.68 -7.33
CA LEU A 52 22.25 9.46 -6.24
C LEU A 52 20.73 9.66 -6.43
N ARG A 53 20.31 9.91 -7.68
CA ARG A 53 18.88 9.97 -8.04
C ARG A 53 18.15 8.65 -7.79
N GLY A 54 18.77 7.53 -8.16
CA GLY A 54 18.23 6.19 -7.93
C GLY A 54 18.10 5.87 -6.44
N LEU A 55 19.09 6.27 -5.63
CA LEU A 55 19.07 6.14 -4.18
C LEU A 55 17.91 6.91 -3.55
N VAL A 56 17.70 8.17 -3.96
CA VAL A 56 16.58 8.99 -3.46
C VAL A 56 15.24 8.34 -3.80
N VAL A 57 15.06 7.86 -5.03
CA VAL A 57 13.81 7.17 -5.42
C VAL A 57 13.59 5.91 -4.59
N CYS A 58 14.63 5.10 -4.36
CA CYS A 58 14.53 3.89 -3.53
C CYS A 58 14.23 4.23 -2.06
N ALA A 59 14.78 5.34 -1.56
CA ALA A 59 14.53 5.82 -0.20
C ALA A 59 13.07 6.26 -0.06
N CYS A 60 12.55 7.05 -1.00
CA CYS A 60 11.15 7.44 -1.04
C CYS A 60 10.22 6.22 -1.11
N GLY A 61 10.51 5.26 -1.99
CA GLY A 61 9.73 4.02 -2.11
C GLY A 61 9.71 3.21 -0.81
N THR A 62 10.85 3.09 -0.13
CA THR A 62 10.94 2.43 1.17
C THR A 62 10.13 3.17 2.25
N VAL A 63 10.26 4.49 2.33
CA VAL A 63 9.52 5.32 3.31
C VAL A 63 8.01 5.20 3.11
N ILE A 64 7.54 5.31 1.86
CA ILE A 64 6.11 5.17 1.53
C ILE A 64 5.63 3.76 1.89
N GLY A 65 6.39 2.71 1.55
CA GLY A 65 6.06 1.32 1.88
C GLY A 65 5.93 1.07 3.39
N VAL A 66 6.88 1.58 4.18
CA VAL A 66 6.82 1.51 5.65
C VAL A 66 5.61 2.26 6.20
N MET A 67 5.32 3.45 5.68
CA MET A 67 4.18 4.24 6.12
C MET A 67 2.84 3.53 5.81
N MET A 68 2.71 2.87 4.65
CA MET A 68 1.54 2.06 4.31
C MET A 68 1.41 0.82 5.20
N LEU A 69 2.52 0.17 5.57
CA LEU A 69 2.50 -0.95 6.52
C LEU A 69 2.06 -0.54 7.92
N ILE A 70 2.50 0.62 8.38
CA ILE A 70 2.09 1.21 9.67
C ILE A 70 0.59 1.52 9.62
N TRP A 71 0.13 2.17 8.56
CA TRP A 71 -1.29 2.48 8.36
C TRP A 71 -2.15 1.21 8.37
N GLU A 72 -1.78 0.17 7.60
CA GLU A 72 -2.49 -1.12 7.55
C GLU A 72 -2.53 -1.81 8.93
N HIS A 73 -1.46 -1.67 9.72
CA HIS A 73 -1.41 -2.21 11.08
C HIS A 73 -2.43 -1.52 12.00
N PHE A 74 -2.54 -0.20 11.90
CA PHE A 74 -3.51 0.59 12.67
C PHE A 74 -4.95 0.39 12.19
N ASP A 75 -5.20 0.40 10.88
CA ASP A 75 -6.53 0.19 10.29
C ASP A 75 -7.11 -1.16 10.73
N ARG A 76 -6.29 -2.22 10.70
CA ARG A 76 -6.66 -3.56 11.21
C ARG A 76 -6.90 -3.61 12.72
N TRP A 77 -6.25 -2.73 13.49
CA TRP A 77 -6.51 -2.62 14.92
C TRP A 77 -7.83 -1.92 15.21
N ASP A 78 -8.17 -0.91 14.42
CA ASP A 78 -9.41 -0.14 14.57
C ASP A 78 -10.66 -0.98 14.22
N TYR A 79 -10.60 -1.80 13.15
CA TYR A 79 -11.69 -2.76 12.86
C TYR A 79 -11.98 -3.73 14.01
N ARG A 80 -10.97 -4.10 14.82
CA ARG A 80 -11.20 -4.95 16.00
C ARG A 80 -11.83 -4.19 17.15
N ARG A 81 -11.61 -2.87 17.24
CA ARG A 81 -12.21 -2.00 18.27
C ARG A 81 -13.64 -1.63 17.93
N LEU A 82 -13.95 -1.42 16.65
CA LEU A 82 -15.29 -1.04 16.17
C LEU A 82 -16.27 -2.23 16.06
N GLY A 83 -15.77 -3.47 16.15
CA GLY A 83 -16.57 -4.70 16.09
C GLY A 83 -16.85 -5.37 17.44
N ALA A 84 -16.50 -4.72 18.55
CA ALA A 84 -16.82 -5.12 19.93
C ALA A 84 -17.87 -4.16 20.49
#